data_AF-A0A2H5XQZ7-F1
#
_entry.id   AF-A0A2H5XQZ7-F1
#
_cell.length_a   1.000
_cell.length_b   1.000
_cell.length_c   1.000
_cell.angle_alpha   90.00
_cell.angle_beta   90.00
_cell.angle_gamma   90.00
#
_symmetry.space_group_name_H-M   'P 1'
#
loop_
_entity.id
_entity.type
_entity.pdbx_description
1 polymer ?
#
loop_
_entity_poly.entity_id
_entity_poly.type
_entity_poly.pdbx_seq_one_letter_code
_entity_poly.pdbx_strand_id
1 'polypeptide(L)'
;MSSKKIATITFISSLLLGSFPLFAQTKEDAEKWLKNARDTLNVVEQVARELIQKGIEEKAKFDPAIGSEWKSANEWLAQAKKELEKAEKLCSQNNWKECANTANWAWQLLVKTATAAINAGRAAGLK
;
A
#
# COMPACT_ATOMS: atom_id res chain seq x y z
N MET A 1 32.27 7.50 6.88
CA MET A 1 30.97 7.09 7.48
C MET A 1 30.06 8.31 7.42
N SER A 2 28.85 8.35 6.87
CA SER A 2 27.91 7.33 6.43
C SER A 2 26.88 7.99 5.48
N SER A 3 27.06 7.83 4.17
CA SER A 3 26.13 8.37 3.13
C SER A 3 24.86 7.54 2.94
N LYS A 4 24.49 6.68 3.90
CA LYS A 4 23.38 5.72 3.76
C LYS A 4 22.00 6.24 4.18
N LYS A 5 21.85 7.50 4.60
CA LYS A 5 20.58 8.00 5.19
C LYS A 5 19.66 8.78 4.24
N ILE A 6 20.06 9.04 3.00
CA ILE A 6 19.27 9.88 2.07
C ILE A 6 18.48 9.03 1.05
N ALA A 7 18.82 7.75 0.88
CA ALA A 7 18.23 6.89 -0.16
C ALA A 7 16.78 6.45 0.12
N THR A 8 16.29 6.52 1.35
CA THR A 8 14.96 5.99 1.70
C THR A 8 13.81 6.98 1.43
N ILE A 9 14.09 8.28 1.36
CA ILE A 9 13.05 9.30 1.15
C ILE A 9 12.80 9.56 -0.35
N THR A 10 13.78 9.29 -1.22
CA THR A 10 13.68 9.56 -2.66
C THR A 10 12.80 8.55 -3.41
N PHE A 11 12.57 7.35 -2.86
CA PHE A 11 11.79 6.32 -3.56
C PHE A 11 10.30 6.70 -3.67
N ILE A 12 9.75 7.35 -2.63
CA ILE A 12 8.32 7.69 -2.55
C ILE A 12 7.96 8.84 -3.52
N SER A 13 8.86 9.78 -3.79
CA SER A 13 8.60 10.87 -4.75
C SER A 13 8.55 10.42 -6.21
N SER A 14 9.10 9.24 -6.54
CA SER A 14 9.06 8.70 -7.90
C SER A 14 7.75 7.98 -8.23
N LEU A 15 6.90 7.71 -7.23
CA LEU A 15 5.61 7.03 -7.39
C LEU A 15 4.45 7.94 -7.82
N LEU A 16 4.64 9.26 -7.81
CA LEU A 16 3.56 10.25 -8.01
C LEU A 16 3.46 10.84 -9.43
N LEU A 17 4.40 10.52 -10.34
CA LEU A 17 4.50 11.14 -11.67
C LEU A 17 4.03 10.23 -12.83
N GLY A 18 3.08 9.34 -12.57
CA GLY A 18 2.61 8.34 -13.53
C GLY A 18 1.11 8.34 -13.77
N SER A 19 0.48 9.51 -13.90
CA SER A 19 -0.92 9.63 -14.34
C SER A 19 -1.06 9.30 -15.83
N PHE A 20 -0.94 8.03 -16.20
CA PHE A 20 -1.31 7.53 -17.53
C PHE A 20 -2.03 6.18 -17.42
N PRO A 21 -3.12 5.95 -18.19
CA PRO A 21 -3.78 4.65 -18.24
C PRO A 21 -2.89 3.70 -19.02
N LEU A 22 -1.97 3.01 -18.33
CA LEU A 22 -1.18 1.95 -18.96
C LEU A 22 -2.07 0.71 -19.09
N PHE A 23 -2.62 0.59 -20.30
CA PHE A 23 -3.23 -0.60 -20.87
C PHE A 23 -2.47 -1.85 -20.44
N ALA A 24 -3.04 -2.59 -19.52
CA ALA A 24 -2.67 -3.98 -19.38
C ALA A 24 -3.48 -4.78 -20.40
N GLN A 25 -2.82 -5.15 -21.48
CA GLN A 25 -3.40 -6.00 -22.53
C GLN A 25 -2.75 -7.38 -22.56
N THR A 26 -1.61 -7.57 -21.90
CA THR A 26 -0.86 -8.82 -21.93
C THR A 26 -0.92 -9.56 -20.59
N LYS A 27 -0.70 -10.88 -20.64
CA LYS A 27 -0.54 -11.72 -19.46
C LYS A 27 0.62 -11.24 -18.58
N GLU A 28 1.73 -10.82 -19.20
CA GLU A 28 2.92 -10.34 -18.51
C GLU A 28 2.64 -9.08 -17.69
N ASP A 29 1.87 -8.13 -18.24
CA ASP A 29 1.47 -6.92 -17.51
C ASP A 29 0.61 -7.25 -16.30
N ALA A 30 -0.34 -8.19 -16.45
CA ALA A 30 -1.20 -8.63 -15.37
C ALA A 30 -0.41 -9.30 -14.25
N GLU A 31 0.50 -10.21 -14.60
CA GLU A 31 1.39 -10.88 -13.63
C GLU A 31 2.32 -9.88 -12.93
N LYS A 32 2.83 -8.88 -13.65
CA LYS A 32 3.67 -7.83 -13.08
C LYS A 32 2.90 -6.97 -12.08
N TRP A 33 1.70 -6.51 -12.43
CA TRP A 33 0.85 -5.75 -11.50
C TRP A 33 0.44 -6.59 -10.29
N LEU A 34 0.09 -7.86 -10.50
CA LEU A 34 -0.28 -8.76 -9.42
C LEU A 34 0.89 -8.98 -8.45
N LYS A 35 2.11 -9.20 -8.98
CA LYS A 35 3.32 -9.30 -8.18
C LYS A 35 3.60 -8.01 -7.40
N ASN A 36 3.53 -6.86 -8.07
CA ASN A 36 3.75 -5.57 -7.42
C ASN A 36 2.77 -5.32 -6.27
N ALA A 37 1.48 -5.66 -6.45
CA ALA A 37 0.48 -5.52 -5.41
C ALA A 37 0.76 -6.46 -4.21
N ARG A 38 1.13 -7.72 -4.46
CA ARG A 38 1.51 -8.68 -3.40
C ARG A 38 2.74 -8.23 -2.61
N ASP A 39 3.80 -7.83 -3.32
CA ASP A 39 5.03 -7.36 -2.68
C ASP A 39 4.76 -6.10 -1.84
N THR A 40 3.94 -5.18 -2.37
CA THR A 40 3.54 -3.96 -1.64
C THR A 40 2.70 -4.31 -0.41
N LEU A 41 1.78 -5.28 -0.50
CA LEU A 41 0.97 -5.73 0.64
C LEU A 41 1.87 -6.23 1.77
N ASN A 42 2.86 -7.07 1.47
CA ASN A 42 3.79 -7.60 2.46
C ASN A 42 4.52 -6.48 3.22
N VAL A 43 4.99 -5.47 2.50
CA VAL A 43 5.66 -4.30 3.09
C VAL A 43 4.70 -3.49 3.95
N VAL A 44 3.49 -3.21 3.45
CA VAL A 44 2.46 -2.45 4.18
C VAL A 44 2.07 -3.15 5.48
N GLU A 45 1.87 -4.47 5.44
CA GLU A 45 1.56 -5.23 6.64
C GLU A 45 2.73 -5.26 7.64
N GLN A 46 3.96 -5.31 7.15
CA GLN A 46 5.13 -5.20 8.01
C GLN A 46 5.16 -3.85 8.73
N VAL A 47 4.99 -2.74 8.00
CA VAL A 47 4.93 -1.40 8.59
C VAL A 47 3.79 -1.28 9.60
N ALA A 48 2.61 -1.81 9.28
CA ALA A 48 1.48 -1.82 10.21
C ALA A 48 1.81 -2.58 11.50
N ARG A 49 2.42 -3.77 11.41
CA ARG A 49 2.87 -4.55 12.57
C ARG A 49 3.89 -3.79 13.42
N GLU A 50 4.86 -3.13 12.79
CA GLU A 50 5.87 -2.33 13.49
C GLU A 50 5.23 -1.14 14.24
N LEU A 51 4.25 -0.47 13.63
CA LEU A 51 3.52 0.63 14.27
C LEU A 51 2.67 0.15 15.46
N ILE A 52 2.01 -1.00 15.33
CA ILE A 52 1.27 -1.65 16.44
C ILE A 52 2.22 -1.96 17.60
N GLN A 53 3.37 -2.57 17.33
CA GLN A 53 4.39 -2.86 18.35
C GLN A 53 4.92 -1.60 19.04
N LYS A 54 5.00 -0.48 18.31
CA LYS A 54 5.39 0.84 18.83
C LYS A 54 4.23 1.57 19.55
N GLY A 55 3.05 0.99 19.64
CA GLY A 55 1.92 1.51 20.41
C GLY A 55 1.05 2.52 19.68
N ILE A 56 0.96 2.46 18.35
CA ILE A 56 0.09 3.37 17.57
C ILE A 56 -1.37 3.33 18.03
N GLU A 57 -1.88 2.14 18.38
CA GLU A 57 -3.28 1.96 18.79
C GLU A 57 -3.60 2.66 20.10
N GLU A 58 -2.66 2.68 21.04
CA GLU A 58 -2.85 3.37 22.30
C GLU A 58 -2.86 4.89 22.08
N LYS A 59 -1.93 5.40 21.27
CA LYS A 59 -1.88 6.82 20.91
C LYS A 59 -3.14 7.27 20.15
N ALA A 60 -3.65 6.43 19.26
CA ALA A 60 -4.88 6.66 18.50
C ALA A 60 -6.13 6.82 19.38
N LYS A 61 -6.15 6.27 20.60
CA LYS A 61 -7.27 6.45 21.54
C LYS A 61 -7.31 7.86 22.15
N PHE A 62 -6.15 8.49 22.32
CA PHE A 62 -6.02 9.79 22.99
C PHE A 62 -5.90 10.97 22.02
N ASP A 63 -5.50 10.72 20.77
CA ASP A 63 -5.41 11.74 19.72
C ASP A 63 -6.33 11.37 18.53
N PRO A 64 -7.45 12.09 18.35
CA PRO A 64 -8.39 11.84 17.25
C PRO A 64 -7.78 11.95 15.85
N ALA A 65 -6.74 12.78 15.65
CA ALA A 65 -6.09 12.90 14.35
C ALA A 65 -5.30 11.63 14.01
N ILE A 66 -4.56 11.08 14.99
CA ILE A 66 -3.89 9.79 14.86
C ILE A 66 -4.91 8.67 14.65
N GLY A 67 -5.99 8.68 15.44
CA GLY A 67 -7.06 7.70 15.35
C GLY A 67 -7.75 7.67 14.00
N SER A 68 -8.05 8.85 13.43
CA SER A 68 -8.66 8.95 12.09
C SER A 68 -7.74 8.39 11.01
N GLU A 69 -6.48 8.82 10.97
CA GLU A 69 -5.51 8.34 9.97
C GLU A 69 -5.26 6.83 10.09
N TRP A 70 -5.11 6.32 11.31
CA TRP A 70 -4.92 4.89 11.55
C TRP A 70 -6.14 4.05 11.16
N LYS A 71 -7.35 4.51 11.50
CA LYS A 71 -8.60 3.86 11.09
C LYS A 71 -8.71 3.81 9.56
N SER A 72 -8.49 4.94 8.93
CA SER A 72 -8.48 5.09 7.49
C SER A 72 -7.47 4.17 6.81
N ALA A 73 -6.23 4.06 7.33
CA ALA A 73 -5.22 3.11 6.85
C ALA A 73 -5.75 1.65 6.86
N ASN A 74 -6.38 1.23 7.96
CA ASN A 74 -6.94 -0.11 8.10
C ASN A 74 -8.11 -0.38 7.13
N GLU A 75 -8.97 0.61 6.90
CA GLU A 75 -10.08 0.51 5.93
C GLU A 75 -9.57 0.31 4.51
N TRP A 76 -8.57 1.10 4.08
CA TRP A 76 -7.95 0.91 2.75
C TRP A 76 -7.19 -0.41 2.66
N LEU A 77 -6.58 -0.89 3.75
CA LEU A 77 -5.89 -2.18 3.74
C LEU A 77 -6.88 -3.33 3.52
N ALA A 78 -8.03 -3.28 4.21
CA ALA A 78 -9.08 -4.27 4.03
C ALA A 78 -9.63 -4.25 2.59
N GLN A 79 -9.85 -3.06 2.03
CA GLN A 79 -10.28 -2.91 0.64
C GLN A 79 -9.23 -3.43 -0.35
N ALA A 80 -7.95 -3.10 -0.13
CA ALA A 80 -6.85 -3.55 -0.97
C ALA A 80 -6.75 -5.08 -1.02
N LYS A 81 -6.86 -5.75 0.13
CA LYS A 81 -6.85 -7.22 0.21
C LYS A 81 -7.98 -7.85 -0.60
N LYS A 82 -9.19 -7.29 -0.51
CA LYS A 82 -10.36 -7.75 -1.27
C LYS A 82 -10.16 -7.59 -2.78
N GLU A 83 -9.62 -6.45 -3.22
CA GLU A 83 -9.33 -6.23 -4.64
C GLU A 83 -8.17 -7.09 -5.13
N LEU A 84 -7.17 -7.37 -4.29
CA LEU A 84 -6.08 -8.27 -4.62
C LEU A 84 -6.57 -9.70 -4.84
N GLU A 85 -7.40 -10.23 -3.94
CA GLU A 85 -8.02 -11.56 -4.09
C GLU A 85 -8.86 -11.64 -5.38
N LYS A 86 -9.61 -10.57 -5.68
CA LYS A 86 -10.36 -10.46 -6.94
C LYS A 86 -9.43 -10.48 -8.16
N ALA A 87 -8.30 -9.76 -8.11
CA ALA A 87 -7.32 -9.76 -9.19
C ALA A 87 -6.71 -11.16 -9.39
N GLU A 88 -6.35 -11.86 -8.32
CA GLU A 88 -5.85 -13.25 -8.38
C GLU A 88 -6.84 -14.17 -9.08
N LYS A 89 -8.12 -14.08 -8.73
CA LYS A 89 -9.19 -14.84 -9.38
C LYS A 89 -9.27 -14.51 -10.87
N LEU A 90 -9.27 -13.23 -11.26
CA LEU A 90 -9.33 -12.82 -12.66
C LEU A 90 -8.13 -13.33 -13.47
N CYS A 91 -6.92 -13.27 -12.89
CA CYS A 91 -5.71 -13.82 -13.51
C CYS A 91 -5.81 -15.35 -13.69
N SER A 92 -6.33 -16.09 -12.69
CA SER A 92 -6.52 -17.55 -12.81
C SER A 92 -7.53 -17.93 -13.90
N GLN A 93 -8.44 -17.02 -14.25
CA GLN A 93 -9.45 -17.18 -15.30
C GLN A 93 -8.97 -16.68 -16.68
N ASN A 94 -7.68 -16.33 -16.81
CA ASN A 94 -7.10 -15.73 -18.02
C ASN A 94 -7.74 -14.39 -18.45
N ASN A 95 -8.45 -13.71 -17.55
CA ASN A 95 -9.01 -12.38 -17.81
C ASN A 95 -7.95 -11.31 -17.52
N TRP A 96 -6.93 -11.25 -18.37
CA TRP A 96 -5.69 -10.52 -18.12
C TRP A 96 -5.89 -9.01 -17.98
N LYS A 97 -6.73 -8.42 -18.83
CA LYS A 97 -7.02 -6.98 -18.79
C LYS A 97 -7.66 -6.57 -17.47
N GLU A 98 -8.70 -7.30 -17.04
CA GLU A 98 -9.37 -6.98 -15.77
C GLU A 98 -8.52 -7.35 -14.56
N CYS A 99 -7.75 -8.44 -14.63
CA CYS A 99 -6.80 -8.80 -13.58
C CYS A 99 -5.83 -7.65 -13.32
N ALA A 100 -5.17 -7.16 -14.37
CA ALA A 100 -4.17 -6.12 -14.22
C ALA A 100 -4.76 -4.78 -13.75
N ASN A 101 -5.93 -4.38 -14.26
CA ASN A 101 -6.61 -3.18 -13.79
C ASN A 101 -6.96 -3.29 -12.30
N THR A 102 -7.44 -4.46 -11.88
CA THR A 102 -7.82 -4.73 -10.49
C THR A 102 -6.58 -4.82 -9.59
N ALA A 103 -5.49 -5.43 -10.06
CA ALA A 103 -4.22 -5.50 -9.34
C ALA A 103 -3.57 -4.12 -9.18
N ASN A 104 -3.59 -3.29 -10.23
CA ASN A 104 -3.17 -1.89 -10.14
C ASN A 104 -4.03 -1.11 -9.13
N TRP A 105 -5.34 -1.32 -9.13
CA TRP A 105 -6.22 -0.68 -8.15
C TRP A 105 -5.92 -1.13 -6.71
N ALA A 106 -5.73 -2.43 -6.48
CA ALA A 106 -5.30 -2.95 -5.19
C ALA A 106 -3.97 -2.32 -4.75
N TRP A 107 -3.00 -2.19 -5.67
CA TRP A 107 -1.74 -1.52 -5.40
C TRP A 107 -1.89 -0.04 -5.02
N GLN A 108 -2.75 0.73 -5.69
CA GLN A 108 -3.01 2.12 -5.32
C GLN A 108 -3.64 2.24 -3.93
N LEU A 109 -4.56 1.35 -3.57
CA LEU A 109 -5.12 1.28 -2.22
C LEU A 109 -4.04 0.99 -1.18
N LEU A 110 -3.08 0.11 -1.48
CA LEU A 110 -1.93 -0.16 -0.60
C LEU A 110 -1.03 1.06 -0.43
N VAL A 111 -0.79 1.85 -1.49
CA VAL A 111 -0.05 3.11 -1.39
C VAL A 111 -0.78 4.12 -0.50
N LYS A 112 -2.11 4.20 -0.60
CA LYS A 112 -2.93 5.03 0.29
C LYS A 112 -2.85 4.57 1.74
N THR A 113 -2.95 3.26 1.99
CA THR A 113 -2.75 2.66 3.32
C THR A 113 -1.39 3.03 3.89
N ALA A 114 -0.31 2.84 3.11
CA ALA A 114 1.05 3.15 3.56
C ALA A 114 1.18 4.63 3.96
N THR A 115 0.62 5.53 3.14
CA THR A 115 0.67 6.98 3.38
C THR A 115 -0.05 7.34 4.69
N ALA A 116 -1.27 6.86 4.88
CA ALA A 116 -2.05 7.13 6.09
C ALA A 116 -1.39 6.52 7.35
N ALA A 117 -0.86 5.30 7.25
CA ALA A 117 -0.14 4.64 8.35
C ALA A 117 1.13 5.42 8.75
N ILE A 118 1.91 5.89 7.76
CA ILE A 118 3.10 6.73 8.00
C ILE A 118 2.71 8.07 8.61
N ASN A 119 1.63 8.71 8.16
CA ASN A 119 1.13 9.96 8.73
C ASN A 119 0.71 9.77 10.19
N ALA A 120 -0.06 8.72 10.48
CA ALA A 120 -0.44 8.36 11.85
C ALA A 120 0.81 8.11 12.72
N GLY A 121 1.77 7.32 12.23
CA GLY A 121 3.04 7.05 12.91
C GLY A 121 3.83 8.33 13.21
N ARG A 122 3.92 9.23 12.23
CA ARG A 122 4.60 10.52 12.38
C ARG A 122 3.93 11.41 13.43
N ALA A 123 2.60 11.56 13.36
CA ALA A 123 1.84 12.32 14.35
C ALA A 123 1.96 11.73 15.75
N ALA A 124 2.05 10.40 15.84
CA ALA A 124 2.28 9.64 17.06
C ALA A 124 3.71 9.75 17.63
N GLY A 125 4.64 10.36 16.88
CA GLY A 125 6.06 10.41 17.25
C GLY A 125 6.77 9.06 17.13
N LEU A 126 6.21 8.12 16.37
CA LEU A 126 6.76 6.80 16.12
C LEU A 126 7.65 6.86 14.87
N LYS A 127 8.95 6.59 15.04
CA LYS A 127 9.93 6.46 13.96
C LYS A 127 10.20 5.00 13.69
#